data_AF-A0A0M1JMP9-F1
#
_entry.id   AF-A0A0M1JMP9-F1
#
_cell.length_a   1.000
_cell.length_b   1.000
_cell.length_c   1.000
_cell.angle_alpha   90.00
_cell.angle_beta   90.00
_cell.angle_gamma   90.00
#
_symmetry.space_group_name_H-M   'P 1'
#
loop_
_entity.id
_entity.type
_entity.pdbx_description
1 polymer ?
#
loop_
_entity_poly.entity_id
_entity_poly.type
_entity_poly.pdbx_seq_one_letter_code
_entity_poly.pdbx_strand_id
1 'polypeptide(L)'
;MLATTDIETRFLELAEQWRRETGMMSLVTKMSMHPAYQRIIGMGQPVVPLILRELEQEPDHWFWALQAITGANPVQPEQRGRLTQMAAAWIQWGRENGYRW
;
A
#
# COMPACT_ATOMS: atom_id res chain seq x y z
N MET A 1 5.49 5.86 -21.77
CA MET A 1 4.68 4.73 -21.27
C MET A 1 5.64 3.79 -20.58
N LEU A 2 5.60 3.71 -19.25
CA LEU A 2 6.36 2.68 -18.53
C LEU A 2 5.69 1.34 -18.82
N ALA A 3 6.44 0.33 -19.26
CA ALA A 3 5.92 -1.01 -19.43
C ALA A 3 5.50 -1.56 -18.05
N THR A 4 4.55 -2.49 -17.99
CA THR A 4 4.04 -3.05 -16.73
C THR A 4 5.16 -3.61 -15.83
N THR A 5 6.18 -4.20 -16.44
CA THR A 5 7.40 -4.68 -15.75
C THR A 5 8.18 -3.56 -15.09
N ASP A 6 8.25 -2.38 -15.71
CA ASP A 6 8.98 -1.22 -15.17
C ASP A 6 8.26 -0.61 -13.96
N ILE A 7 6.92 -0.62 -13.95
CA ILE A 7 6.13 -0.20 -12.80
C ILE A 7 6.32 -1.14 -11.61
N GLU A 8 6.27 -2.45 -11.85
CA GLU A 8 6.46 -3.45 -10.79
C GLU A 8 7.88 -3.39 -10.22
N THR A 9 8.91 -3.37 -11.07
CA THR A 9 10.31 -3.22 -10.62
C THR A 9 10.48 -1.94 -9.80
N ARG A 10 9.97 -0.81 -10.29
CA ARG A 10 10.09 0.47 -9.57
C ARG A 10 9.36 0.45 -8.23
N PHE A 11 8.19 -0.16 -8.18
CA PHE A 11 7.44 -0.32 -6.93
C PHE A 11 8.23 -1.16 -5.92
N LEU A 12 8.74 -2.32 -6.34
CA LEU A 12 9.50 -3.22 -5.47
C LEU A 12 10.77 -2.56 -4.92
N GLU A 13 11.52 -1.83 -5.76
CA GLU A 13 12.70 -1.07 -5.31
C GLU A 13 12.35 -0.06 -4.21
N LEU A 14 11.28 0.70 -4.40
CA LEU A 14 10.84 1.72 -3.44
C LEU A 14 10.26 1.08 -2.18
N ALA A 15 9.53 -0.02 -2.30
CA ALA A 15 8.95 -0.74 -1.17
C ALA A 15 10.04 -1.36 -0.29
N GLU A 16 11.07 -1.96 -0.91
CA GLU A 16 12.23 -2.48 -0.20
C GLU A 16 13.03 -1.36 0.46
N GLN A 17 13.26 -0.23 -0.24
CA GLN A 17 13.90 0.94 0.34
C GLN A 17 13.15 1.43 1.58
N TRP A 18 11.82 1.60 1.45
CA TRP A 18 10.97 2.02 2.54
C TRP A 18 11.08 1.07 3.74
N ARG A 19 10.90 -0.24 3.55
CA ARG A 19 11.02 -1.24 4.61
C ARG A 19 12.37 -1.18 5.34
N ARG A 20 13.48 -1.11 4.60
CA ARG A 20 14.83 -1.03 5.19
C ARG A 20 15.01 0.24 6.03
N GLU A 21 14.51 1.38 5.54
CA GLU A 21 14.71 2.68 6.18
C GLU A 21 13.69 2.98 7.30
N THR A 22 12.53 2.32 7.29
CA THR A 22 11.45 2.56 8.28
C THR A 22 11.14 1.39 9.20
N GLY A 23 11.68 0.19 8.99
CA GLY A 23 11.32 -1.02 9.75
C GLY A 23 11.56 -0.95 11.26
N MET A 24 12.44 -0.06 11.73
CA MET A 24 12.70 0.18 13.16
C MET A 24 11.92 1.38 13.72
N MET A 25 11.09 2.05 12.91
CA MET A 25 10.32 3.23 13.33
C MET A 25 8.98 2.82 13.94
N SER A 26 8.63 3.40 15.09
CA SER A 26 7.33 3.16 15.73
C SER A 26 6.27 4.21 15.39
N LEU A 27 6.62 5.26 14.65
CA LEU A 27 5.72 6.36 14.30
C LEU A 27 5.28 6.23 12.84
N VAL A 28 4.04 5.77 12.65
CA VAL A 28 3.39 5.63 11.34
C VAL A 28 3.46 6.92 10.53
N THR A 29 3.31 8.10 11.17
CA THR A 29 3.39 9.40 10.49
C THR A 29 4.76 9.66 9.85
N LYS A 30 5.86 9.25 10.49
CA LYS A 30 7.21 9.36 9.90
C LYS A 30 7.39 8.37 8.76
N MET A 31 6.86 7.15 8.90
CA MET A 31 6.91 6.13 7.85
C MET A 31 6.16 6.60 6.59
N SER A 32 4.99 7.21 6.75
CA SER A 32 4.21 7.73 5.63
C SER A 32 4.88 8.93 4.93
N MET A 33 5.65 9.76 5.64
CA MET A 33 6.37 10.90 5.06
C MET A 33 7.69 10.51 4.38
N HIS A 34 8.06 9.24 4.44
CA HIS A 34 9.30 8.75 3.83
C HIS A 34 9.31 9.00 2.30
N PRO A 35 10.41 9.50 1.71
CA PRO A 35 10.47 9.81 0.28
C PRO A 35 10.10 8.64 -0.63
N ALA A 36 10.52 7.43 -0.29
CA ALA A 36 10.15 6.23 -1.06
C ALA A 36 8.64 5.95 -1.02
N TYR A 37 8.00 6.13 0.13
CA TYR A 37 6.56 5.95 0.30
C TYR A 37 5.76 7.01 -0.47
N GLN A 38 6.21 8.27 -0.42
CA GLN A 38 5.62 9.37 -1.20
C GLN A 38 5.76 9.14 -2.71
N ARG A 39 6.88 8.56 -3.17
CA ARG A 39 7.06 8.17 -4.58
C ARG A 39 6.08 7.08 -4.98
N ILE A 40 5.86 6.06 -4.15
CA ILE A 40 4.85 5.01 -4.40
C ILE A 40 3.46 5.64 -4.55
N ILE A 41 3.08 6.58 -3.65
CA ILE A 41 1.83 7.33 -3.79
C ILE A 41 1.76 8.08 -5.12
N GLY A 42 2.86 8.74 -5.50
CA GLY A 42 2.98 9.46 -6.77
C GLY A 42 2.90 8.58 -8.03
N MET A 43 3.13 7.26 -7.92
CA MET A 43 2.93 6.32 -9.03
C MET A 43 1.45 6.08 -9.34
N GLY A 44 0.56 6.32 -8.37
CA GLY A 44 -0.89 6.35 -8.59
C GLY A 44 -1.54 4.98 -8.84
N GLN A 45 -2.63 4.97 -9.60
CA GLN A 45 -3.50 3.80 -9.80
C GLN A 45 -2.79 2.50 -10.25
N PRO A 46 -1.77 2.52 -11.13
CA PRO A 46 -1.10 1.30 -11.59
C PRO A 46 -0.45 0.45 -10.48
N VAL A 47 -0.11 1.03 -9.32
CA VAL A 47 0.51 0.27 -8.22
C VAL A 47 -0.51 -0.28 -7.22
N VAL A 48 -1.80 0.05 -7.34
CA VAL A 48 -2.83 -0.45 -6.41
C VAL A 48 -2.86 -1.98 -6.34
N PRO A 49 -2.85 -2.75 -7.46
CA PRO A 49 -2.77 -4.20 -7.40
C PRO A 49 -1.52 -4.70 -6.66
N LEU A 50 -0.37 -4.04 -6.86
CA LEU A 50 0.89 -4.43 -6.23
C LEU A 50 0.86 -4.21 -4.71
N ILE A 51 0.26 -3.09 -4.27
CA ILE A 51 0.10 -2.80 -2.84
C ILE A 51 -0.87 -3.80 -2.19
N LEU A 52 -1.96 -4.16 -2.88
CA LEU A 52 -2.90 -5.18 -2.39
C LEU A 52 -2.25 -6.56 -2.27
N ARG A 53 -1.37 -6.92 -3.21
CA ARG A 53 -0.55 -8.14 -3.16
C ARG A 53 0.42 -8.17 -1.98
N GLU A 54 1.08 -7.04 -1.68
CA GLU A 54 1.94 -6.94 -0.49
C GLU A 54 1.11 -7.08 0.79
N LEU A 55 -0.05 -6.43 0.85
CA LEU A 55 -0.94 -6.47 2.01
C LEU A 55 -1.51 -7.87 2.30
N GLU A 56 -1.74 -8.67 1.24
CA GLU A 56 -2.18 -10.07 1.35
C GLU A 56 -1.06 -11.00 1.86
N GLN A 57 0.20 -10.73 1.51
CA GLN A 57 1.35 -11.49 1.99
C GLN A 57 1.74 -11.10 3.41
N GLU A 58 1.87 -9.81 3.68
CA GLU A 58 2.31 -9.27 4.95
C GLU A 58 1.60 -7.93 5.24
N PRO A 59 0.63 -7.92 6.18
CA PRO A 59 -0.06 -6.69 6.55
C PRO A 59 0.90 -5.64 7.14
N ASP A 60 1.26 -4.65 6.32
CA ASP A 60 2.08 -3.51 6.73
C ASP A 60 1.28 -2.19 6.59
N HIS A 61 1.91 -1.05 6.89
CA HIS A 61 1.32 0.29 6.87
C HIS A 61 1.02 0.82 5.46
N TRP A 62 0.47 -0.01 4.58
CA TRP A 62 0.06 0.33 3.21
C TRP A 62 -1.29 1.05 3.10
N PHE A 63 -2.09 1.06 4.16
CA PHE A 63 -3.44 1.64 4.17
C PHE A 63 -3.47 3.12 3.75
N TRP A 64 -2.45 3.89 4.16
CA TRP A 64 -2.35 5.30 3.78
C TRP A 64 -2.11 5.48 2.29
N ALA A 65 -1.21 4.68 1.69
CA ALA A 65 -0.97 4.70 0.26
C ALA A 65 -2.23 4.32 -0.53
N LEU A 66 -2.93 3.25 -0.13
CA LEU A 66 -4.17 2.84 -0.77
C LEU A 66 -5.23 3.95 -0.70
N GLN A 67 -5.44 4.56 0.47
CA GLN A 67 -6.39 5.67 0.62
C GLN A 67 -5.98 6.89 -0.23
N ALA A 68 -4.70 7.27 -0.23
CA ALA A 68 -4.22 8.42 -0.99
C ALA A 68 -4.35 8.23 -2.51
N ILE A 69 -4.12 7.01 -3.01
CA ILE A 69 -4.17 6.70 -4.44
C ILE A 69 -5.60 6.50 -4.93
N THR A 70 -6.43 5.81 -4.15
CA THR A 70 -7.79 5.38 -4.57
C THR A 70 -8.89 6.33 -4.12
N GLY A 71 -8.62 7.15 -3.10
CA GLY A 71 -9.65 7.93 -2.40
C GLY A 71 -10.63 7.09 -1.57
N ALA A 72 -10.51 5.76 -1.58
CA ALA A 72 -11.39 4.86 -0.86
C ALA A 72 -10.98 4.68 0.61
N ASN A 73 -11.94 4.30 1.45
CA ASN A 73 -11.67 3.87 2.82
C ASN A 73 -12.67 2.75 3.21
N PRO A 74 -12.39 1.49 2.85
CA PRO A 74 -13.26 0.36 3.17
C PRO A 74 -13.18 -0.07 4.64
N VAL A 75 -12.25 0.50 5.42
CA VAL A 75 -12.03 0.12 6.82
C VAL A 75 -13.11 0.74 7.71
N GLN A 76 -13.90 -0.11 8.33
CA GLN A 76 -14.93 0.30 9.29
C GLN A 76 -14.29 0.83 10.59
N PRO A 77 -14.94 1.75 11.32
CA PRO A 77 -14.42 2.30 12.58
C PRO A 77 -13.97 1.24 13.59
N GLU A 78 -14.69 0.13 13.67
CA GLU A 78 -14.46 -0.98 14.61
C GLU A 78 -13.22 -1.82 14.26
N GLN A 79 -12.79 -1.76 12.99
CA GLN A 79 -11.62 -2.47 12.48
C GLN A 79 -10.32 -1.66 12.68
N ARG A 80 -10.42 -0.36 13.01
CA ARG A 80 -9.25 0.51 13.15
C ARG A 80 -8.29 0.01 14.24
N GLY A 81 -7.01 -0.02 13.91
CA GLY A 81 -5.96 -0.55 14.78
C GLY A 81 -5.83 -2.08 14.73
N ARG A 82 -6.70 -2.78 14.00
CA ARG A 82 -6.63 -4.24 13.81
C ARG A 82 -6.08 -4.55 12.42
N LEU A 83 -4.76 -4.55 12.28
CA LEU A 83 -4.03 -4.72 11.00
C LEU A 83 -4.63 -5.81 10.10
N THR A 84 -4.88 -7.02 10.62
CA THR A 84 -5.47 -8.12 9.85
C THR A 84 -6.87 -7.81 9.33
N GLN A 85 -7.73 -7.15 10.13
CA GLN A 85 -9.09 -6.80 9.70
C GLN A 85 -9.06 -5.66 8.68
N MET A 86 -8.17 -4.69 8.88
CA MET A 86 -7.94 -3.59 7.93
C MET A 86 -7.43 -4.12 6.59
N ALA A 87 -6.49 -5.08 6.62
CA ALA A 87 -5.98 -5.76 5.43
C ALA A 87 -7.10 -6.51 4.69
N ALA A 88 -7.91 -7.28 5.42
CA ALA A 88 -9.04 -7.99 4.85
C ALA A 88 -10.05 -7.04 4.17
N ALA A 89 -10.35 -5.89 4.79
CA ALA A 89 -11.25 -4.89 4.20
C ALA A 89 -10.72 -4.32 2.88
N TRP A 90 -9.42 -4.04 2.80
CA TRP A 90 -8.79 -3.56 1.57
C TRP A 90 -8.68 -4.63 0.48
N ILE A 91 -8.34 -5.87 0.84
CA ILE A 91 -8.30 -7.00 -0.09
C ILE A 91 -9.69 -7.25 -0.69
N GLN A 92 -10.72 -7.25 0.16
CA GLN A 92 -12.11 -7.42 -0.30
C GLN A 92 -12.52 -6.29 -1.24
N TRP A 93 -12.27 -5.04 -0.85
CA TRP A 93 -12.53 -3.87 -1.69
C TRP A 93 -11.80 -3.96 -3.04
N GLY A 94 -10.54 -4.40 -3.04
CA GLY A 94 -9.76 -4.57 -4.26
C GLY A 94 -10.41 -5.56 -5.24
N ARG A 95 -10.84 -6.71 -4.72
CA ARG A 95 -11.54 -7.75 -5.51
C ARG A 95 -12.88 -7.24 -6.05
N GLU A 96 -13.65 -6.52 -5.24
CA GLU A 96 -14.95 -5.93 -5.64
C GLU A 96 -14.80 -4.85 -6.71
N ASN A 97 -13.69 -4.11 -6.72
CA ASN A 97 -13.39 -3.08 -7.72
C ASN A 97 -12.67 -3.64 -8.97
N GLY A 98 -12.58 -4.97 -9.09
CA GLY A 98 -12.04 -5.64 -10.27
C GLY A 98 -10.51 -5.65 -10.38
N TYR A 99 -9.79 -5.25 -9.32
CA TYR A 99 -8.34 -5.38 -9.29
C TYR A 99 -7.95 -6.86 -9.24
N ARG A 100 -6.87 -7.20 -9.98
CA ARG A 100 -6.27 -8.53 -10.03
C ARG A 100 -4.76 -8.36 -9.86
N TRP A 101 -4.16 -9.16 -8.99
CA TRP A 101 -2.74 -9.12 -8.64
C TRP A 101 -2.18 -10.51 -8.38
#